data_AF-A0A2N3DVB8-F1
#
_entry.id   AF-A0A2N3DVB8-F1
#
_cell.length_a   1.000
_cell.length_b   1.000
_cell.length_c   1.000
_cell.angle_alpha   90.00
_cell.angle_beta   90.00
_cell.angle_gamma   90.00
#
_symmetry.space_group_name_H-M   'P 1'
#
loop_
_entity.id
_entity.type
_entity.pdbx_description
1 polymer ?
#
loop_
_entity_poly.entity_id
_entity_poly.type
_entity_poly.pdbx_seq_one_letter_code
_entity_poly.pdbx_strand_id
1 'polypeptide(L)'
;MPFMSMILQVDAWKLGLIFFVLMLAAGWAGTRVRAIAVKKQQNENTRIADASIALFALLLAFSFSGAAERYENRKEYLLDEAIAIGDFAATTSMLENPERDQIRQELVGYVKERLAFGKVRIEAPEMQALTARSRERQEHIQSILHRVFAEKKSSTLHTPLMNGFNGMTMTHDKALYGSRNQISDTIIVLLITFGLISAFMTGRFGGSSDESSLTSSIVRRQRQWHRFEVVI
;
A
#
# COMPACT_ATOMS: atom_id res chain seq x y z
N MET A 1 -22.04 -0.97 3.14
CA MET A 1 -21.32 -0.78 4.41
C MET A 1 -20.64 0.59 4.39
N PRO A 2 -21.23 1.64 4.98
CA PRO A 2 -20.78 3.04 4.86
C PRO A 2 -19.46 3.35 5.60
N PHE A 3 -19.02 2.46 6.51
CA PHE A 3 -17.78 2.63 7.27
C PHE A 3 -16.52 2.45 6.40
N MET A 4 -16.58 1.56 5.41
CA MET A 4 -15.46 1.25 4.51
C MET A 4 -15.12 2.42 3.57
N SER A 5 -16.14 3.08 3.01
CA SER A 5 -15.96 4.27 2.17
C SER A 5 -15.36 5.45 2.95
N MET A 6 -15.63 5.53 4.26
CA MET A 6 -15.12 6.59 5.12
C MET A 6 -13.65 6.35 5.49
N ILE A 7 -13.23 5.09 5.71
CA ILE A 7 -11.82 4.73 5.93
C ILE A 7 -10.97 5.00 4.69
N LEU A 8 -11.45 4.61 3.51
CA LEU A 8 -10.71 4.83 2.27
C LEU A 8 -10.55 6.34 1.98
N GLN A 9 -11.51 7.18 2.37
CA GLN A 9 -11.42 8.63 2.18
C GLN A 9 -10.33 9.32 3.01
N VAL A 10 -9.89 8.72 4.11
CA VAL A 10 -8.91 9.30 5.03
C VAL A 10 -7.48 8.99 4.56
N ASP A 11 -6.61 10.00 4.56
CA ASP A 11 -5.21 9.81 4.20
C ASP A 11 -4.54 8.74 5.06
N ALA A 12 -3.70 7.89 4.44
CA ALA A 12 -3.06 6.75 5.11
C ALA A 12 -2.29 7.14 6.38
N TRP A 13 -1.67 8.32 6.41
CA TRP A 13 -0.94 8.82 7.58
C TRP A 13 -1.87 9.11 8.77
N LYS A 14 -3.10 9.59 8.53
CA LYS A 14 -4.11 9.82 9.58
C LYS A 14 -4.58 8.49 10.16
N LEU A 15 -4.82 7.49 9.30
CA LEU A 15 -5.18 6.14 9.74
C LEU A 15 -4.07 5.53 10.61
N GLY A 16 -2.80 5.68 10.20
CA GLY A 16 -1.66 5.22 10.98
C GLY A 16 -1.60 5.90 12.37
N LEU A 17 -1.84 7.20 12.43
CA LEU A 17 -1.85 7.95 13.69
C LEU A 17 -3.03 7.54 14.60
N ILE A 18 -4.23 7.37 14.04
CA ILE A 18 -5.40 6.86 14.77
C ILE A 18 -5.11 5.46 15.31
N PHE A 19 -4.56 4.57 14.48
CA PHE A 19 -4.21 3.22 14.89
C PHE A 19 -3.17 3.20 16.01
N PHE A 20 -2.14 4.05 15.93
CA PHE A 20 -1.13 4.21 16.97
C PHE A 20 -1.75 4.67 18.30
N VAL A 21 -2.61 5.69 18.28
CA VAL A 21 -3.32 6.17 19.48
C VAL A 21 -4.22 5.08 20.06
N LEU A 22 -4.92 4.30 19.21
CA LEU A 22 -5.75 3.18 19.65
C LEU A 22 -4.91 2.06 20.30
N MET A 23 -3.72 1.74 19.78
CA MET A 23 -2.82 0.78 20.41
C MET A 23 -2.34 1.26 21.78
N LEU A 24 -1.99 2.54 21.93
CA LEU A 24 -1.62 3.12 23.23
C LEU A 24 -2.78 3.05 24.23
N ALA A 25 -4.00 3.38 23.80
CA ALA A 25 -5.20 3.30 24.61
C ALA A 25 -5.50 1.85 25.04
N ALA A 26 -5.35 0.88 24.12
CA ALA A 26 -5.51 -0.54 24.40
C ALA A 26 -4.48 -1.04 25.42
N GLY A 27 -3.21 -0.66 25.26
CA GLY A 27 -2.15 -0.97 26.22
C GLY A 27 -2.45 -0.38 27.61
N TRP A 28 -2.85 0.89 27.67
CA TRP A 28 -3.22 1.55 28.91
C TRP A 28 -4.43 0.88 29.58
N ALA A 29 -5.47 0.54 28.83
CA ALA A 29 -6.61 -0.23 29.34
C ALA A 29 -6.16 -1.59 29.91
N GLY A 30 -5.23 -2.28 29.24
CA GLY A 30 -4.60 -3.50 29.74
C GLY A 30 -3.95 -3.32 31.11
N THR A 31 -3.19 -2.23 31.32
CA THR A 31 -2.56 -1.93 32.62
C THR A 31 -3.57 -1.63 33.72
N ARG A 32 -4.68 -0.95 33.40
CA ARG A 32 -5.77 -0.67 34.35
C ARG A 32 -6.51 -1.94 34.76
N VAL A 33 -6.82 -2.82 33.81
CA VAL A 33 -7.42 -4.12 34.08
C VAL A 33 -6.50 -4.99 34.94
N ARG A 34 -5.18 -4.93 34.72
CA ARG A 34 -4.19 -5.59 35.57
C ARG A 34 -4.28 -5.08 37.00
N ALA A 35 -4.25 -3.75 37.22
CA ALA A 35 -4.30 -3.14 38.55
C ALA A 35 -5.51 -3.60 39.39
N ILE A 36 -6.66 -3.84 38.74
CA ILE A 36 -7.87 -4.37 39.38
C ILE A 36 -7.75 -5.88 39.66
N ALA A 37 -7.09 -6.63 38.77
CA ALA A 37 -6.93 -8.08 38.84
C ALA A 37 -5.76 -8.59 39.73
N VAL A 38 -4.84 -7.72 40.17
CA VAL A 38 -3.65 -8.08 40.99
C VAL A 38 -4.01 -8.82 42.28
N LYS A 39 -5.25 -8.75 42.77
CA LYS A 39 -5.67 -9.50 43.97
C LYS A 39 -5.77 -11.03 43.82
N LYS A 40 -5.63 -11.63 42.61
CA LYS A 40 -5.95 -13.07 42.44
C LYS A 40 -4.92 -14.00 41.79
N GLN A 41 -3.88 -13.56 41.07
CA GLN A 41 -2.92 -14.52 40.50
C GLN A 41 -1.57 -13.88 40.14
N GLN A 42 -0.49 -14.33 40.79
CA GLN A 42 0.84 -13.71 40.70
C GLN A 42 1.79 -14.41 39.73
N ASN A 43 1.39 -15.50 39.10
CA ASN A 43 2.20 -16.19 38.09
C ASN A 43 1.29 -16.76 37.01
N GLU A 44 1.83 -16.85 35.80
CA GLU A 44 1.26 -17.45 34.58
C GLU A 44 0.63 -16.48 33.56
N ASN A 45 1.16 -16.61 32.33
CA ASN A 45 0.71 -16.06 31.04
C ASN A 45 1.42 -14.86 30.41
N THR A 46 2.68 -14.56 30.76
CA THR A 46 3.55 -13.73 29.90
C THR A 46 3.75 -14.35 28.50
N ARG A 47 3.83 -15.69 28.42
CA ARG A 47 3.98 -16.44 27.16
C ARG A 47 2.88 -16.15 26.12
N ILE A 48 1.65 -15.85 26.56
CA ILE A 48 0.54 -15.55 25.64
C ILE A 48 0.73 -14.16 25.02
N ALA A 49 1.23 -13.19 25.79
CA ALA A 49 1.56 -11.87 25.26
C ALA A 49 2.71 -11.96 24.24
N ASP A 50 3.77 -12.72 24.55
CA ASP A 50 4.90 -12.92 23.64
C ASP A 50 4.46 -13.59 22.33
N ALA A 51 3.60 -14.63 22.42
CA ALA A 51 3.04 -15.29 21.24
C ALA A 51 2.13 -14.36 20.41
N SER A 52 1.38 -13.47 21.07
CA SER A 52 0.52 -12.49 20.40
C SER A 52 1.32 -11.43 19.65
N ILE A 53 2.44 -10.96 20.22
CA ILE A 53 3.37 -10.05 19.55
C ILE A 53 4.03 -10.75 18.36
N ALA A 54 4.49 -11.99 18.53
CA ALA A 54 5.10 -12.77 17.45
C ALA A 54 4.12 -12.97 16.28
N LEU A 55 2.86 -13.31 16.56
CA LEU A 55 1.84 -13.46 15.53
C LEU A 55 1.50 -12.12 14.86
N PHE A 56 1.44 -11.02 15.62
CA PHE A 56 1.24 -9.69 15.04
C PHE A 56 2.40 -9.27 14.14
N ALA A 57 3.64 -9.55 14.54
CA ALA A 57 4.83 -9.31 13.72
C ALA A 57 4.80 -10.11 12.40
N LEU A 58 4.36 -11.38 12.46
CA LEU A 58 4.20 -12.21 11.27
C LEU A 58 3.11 -11.67 10.33
N LEU A 59 1.96 -11.23 10.88
CA LEU A 59 0.90 -10.59 10.10
C LEU A 59 1.35 -9.28 9.46
N LEU A 60 2.14 -8.48 10.17
CA LEU A 60 2.77 -7.28 9.61
C LEU A 60 3.70 -7.62 8.46
N ALA A 61 4.55 -8.65 8.60
CA ALA A 61 5.46 -9.09 7.55
C ALA A 61 4.71 -9.50 6.27
N PHE A 62 3.66 -10.32 6.40
CA PHE A 62 2.83 -10.69 5.25
C PHE A 62 2.09 -9.50 4.64
N SER A 63 1.63 -8.56 5.47
CA SER A 63 0.93 -7.37 4.98
C SER A 63 1.87 -6.43 4.23
N PHE A 64 3.09 -6.22 4.72
CA PHE A 64 4.11 -5.46 4.01
C PHE A 64 4.57 -6.15 2.73
N SER A 65 4.69 -7.47 2.73
CA SER A 65 5.00 -8.24 1.52
C SER A 65 3.92 -8.04 0.44
N GLY A 66 2.64 -8.19 0.79
CA GLY A 66 1.54 -7.94 -0.15
C GLY A 66 1.37 -6.47 -0.56
N ALA A 67 1.80 -5.52 0.28
CA ALA A 67 1.86 -4.10 -0.08
C ALA A 67 2.99 -3.81 -1.07
N ALA A 68 4.17 -4.42 -0.88
CA ALA A 68 5.33 -4.30 -1.75
C ALA A 68 5.04 -4.87 -3.15
N GLU A 69 4.43 -6.06 -3.22
CA GLU A 69 4.02 -6.68 -4.49
C GLU A 69 3.08 -5.75 -5.28
N ARG A 70 2.07 -5.16 -4.63
CA ARG A 70 1.15 -4.19 -5.28
C ARG A 70 1.84 -2.91 -5.72
N TYR A 71 2.85 -2.46 -4.99
CA TYR A 71 3.65 -1.31 -5.39
C TYR A 71 4.46 -1.64 -6.63
N GLU A 72 5.09 -2.81 -6.65
CA GLU A 72 5.86 -3.29 -7.79
C GLU A 72 4.98 -3.50 -9.02
N ASN A 73 3.81 -4.13 -8.90
CA ASN A 73 2.86 -4.29 -10.01
C ASN A 73 2.40 -2.94 -10.58
N ARG A 74 2.14 -1.95 -9.72
CA ARG A 74 1.78 -0.59 -10.18
C ARG A 74 2.93 0.08 -10.93
N LYS A 75 4.16 -0.11 -10.48
CA LYS A 75 5.37 0.38 -11.16
C LYS A 75 5.55 -0.32 -12.50
N GLU A 76 5.33 -1.62 -12.55
CA GLU A 76 5.41 -2.44 -13.78
C GLU A 76 4.36 -2.00 -14.81
N TYR A 77 3.08 -1.82 -14.42
CA TYR A 77 2.06 -1.32 -15.35
C TYR A 77 2.38 0.06 -15.93
N LEU A 78 2.96 0.96 -15.12
CA LEU A 78 3.40 2.27 -15.61
C LEU A 78 4.58 2.17 -16.57
N LEU A 79 5.52 1.26 -16.29
CA LEU A 79 6.66 0.99 -17.15
C LEU A 79 6.21 0.41 -18.50
N ASP A 80 5.35 -0.60 -18.48
CA ASP A 80 4.77 -1.21 -19.68
C ASP A 80 4.03 -0.19 -20.55
N GLU A 81 3.22 0.67 -19.93
CA GLU A 81 2.52 1.74 -20.64
C GLU A 81 3.50 2.74 -21.26
N ALA A 82 4.56 3.13 -20.55
CA ALA A 82 5.60 4.02 -21.09
C ALA A 82 6.36 3.40 -22.27
N ILE A 83 6.68 2.10 -22.18
CA ILE A 83 7.32 1.35 -23.28
C ILE A 83 6.39 1.30 -24.49
N ALA A 84 5.11 0.94 -24.30
CA ALA A 84 4.15 0.85 -25.40
C ALA A 84 3.93 2.20 -26.10
N ILE A 85 3.86 3.31 -25.34
CA ILE A 85 3.81 4.67 -25.91
C ILE A 85 5.08 4.97 -26.72
N GLY A 86 6.25 4.60 -26.20
CA GLY A 86 7.54 4.78 -26.87
C GLY A 86 7.61 4.03 -28.21
N ASP A 87 7.21 2.75 -28.21
CA ASP A 87 7.17 1.91 -29.41
C ASP A 87 6.18 2.44 -30.45
N PHE A 88 4.99 2.88 -30.01
CA PHE A 88 4.02 3.49 -30.91
C PHE A 88 4.48 4.85 -31.45
N ALA A 89 5.15 5.67 -30.65
CA ALA A 89 5.76 6.92 -31.09
C ALA A 89 6.87 6.69 -32.13
N ALA A 90 7.71 5.67 -31.93
CA ALA A 90 8.74 5.29 -32.90
C ALA A 90 8.11 4.81 -34.21
N THR A 91 7.07 3.98 -34.13
CA THR A 91 6.36 3.48 -35.32
C THR A 91 5.67 4.60 -36.10
N THR A 92 5.02 5.53 -35.39
CA THR A 92 4.34 6.68 -36.02
C THR A 92 5.30 7.71 -36.59
N SER A 93 6.55 7.74 -36.14
CA SER A 93 7.59 8.60 -36.74
C SER A 93 7.93 8.24 -38.19
N MET A 94 7.60 7.01 -38.62
CA MET A 94 7.74 6.55 -40.01
C MET A 94 6.63 7.08 -40.93
N LEU A 95 5.59 7.73 -40.40
CA LEU A 95 4.58 8.41 -41.19
C LEU A 95 5.10 9.73 -41.75
N GLU A 96 4.55 10.13 -42.89
CA GLU A 96 4.77 11.45 -43.45
C GLU A 96 3.87 12.48 -42.75
N ASN A 97 4.12 13.76 -43.04
CA ASN A 97 3.22 14.81 -42.63
C ASN A 97 1.99 14.84 -43.56
N PRO A 98 0.79 15.16 -43.04
CA PRO A 98 0.52 15.74 -41.71
C PRO A 98 0.25 14.74 -40.58
N GLU A 99 0.09 13.44 -40.86
CA GLU A 99 -0.44 12.49 -39.86
C GLU A 99 0.52 12.23 -38.71
N ARG A 100 1.83 12.21 -38.99
CA ARG A 100 2.87 12.11 -37.96
C ARG A 100 2.72 13.20 -36.90
N ASP A 101 2.57 14.44 -37.32
CA ASP A 101 2.52 15.59 -36.42
C ASP A 101 1.21 15.61 -35.63
N GLN A 102 0.09 15.19 -36.24
CA GLN A 102 -1.21 15.01 -35.56
C GLN A 102 -1.12 13.95 -34.45
N ILE A 103 -0.61 12.75 -34.77
CA ILE A 103 -0.49 11.67 -33.78
C ILE A 103 0.47 12.06 -32.66
N ARG A 104 1.58 12.76 -32.98
CA ARG A 104 2.52 13.25 -31.97
C ARG A 104 1.86 14.23 -31.00
N GLN A 105 1.07 15.17 -31.50
CA GLN A 105 0.32 16.10 -30.64
C GLN A 105 -0.64 15.34 -29.73
N GLU A 106 -1.34 14.34 -30.27
CA GLU A 106 -2.24 13.54 -29.46
C GLU A 106 -1.49 12.74 -28.38
N LEU A 107 -0.37 12.10 -28.70
CA LEU A 107 0.44 11.38 -27.71
C LEU A 107 0.98 12.30 -26.60
N VAL A 108 1.40 13.52 -26.92
CA VAL A 108 1.85 14.48 -25.90
C VAL A 108 0.73 14.83 -24.93
N GLY A 109 -0.48 15.08 -25.42
CA GLY A 109 -1.59 15.36 -24.52
C GLY A 109 -2.05 14.12 -23.74
N TYR A 110 -1.91 12.92 -24.30
CA TYR A 110 -2.19 11.65 -23.60
C TYR A 110 -1.28 11.52 -22.38
N VAL A 111 0.01 11.74 -22.57
CA VAL A 111 1.01 11.70 -21.49
C VAL A 111 0.71 12.77 -20.42
N LYS A 112 0.29 13.97 -20.82
CA LYS A 112 -0.08 15.04 -19.87
C LYS A 112 -1.28 14.65 -19.00
N GLU A 113 -2.33 14.08 -19.61
CA GLU A 113 -3.48 13.56 -18.88
C GLU A 113 -3.08 12.42 -17.94
N ARG A 114 -2.16 11.55 -18.40
CA ARG A 114 -1.66 10.44 -17.61
C ARG A 114 -0.87 10.90 -16.37
N LEU A 115 -0.09 11.98 -16.50
CA LEU A 115 0.60 12.61 -15.36
C LEU A 115 -0.39 13.24 -14.36
N ALA A 116 -1.54 13.72 -14.83
CA ALA A 116 -2.61 14.20 -13.95
C ALA A 116 -3.31 13.04 -13.22
N PHE A 117 -3.46 11.90 -13.90
CA PHE A 117 -4.00 10.65 -13.34
C PHE A 117 -3.27 10.20 -12.07
N GLY A 118 -1.95 10.35 -12.02
CA GLY A 118 -1.14 10.00 -10.84
C GLY A 118 -1.36 10.90 -9.61
N LYS A 119 -2.01 12.05 -9.77
CA LYS A 119 -2.30 13.00 -8.68
C LYS A 119 -3.71 12.85 -8.10
N VAL A 120 -4.59 12.16 -8.81
CA VAL A 120 -6.00 12.02 -8.47
C VAL A 120 -6.25 10.63 -7.90
N ARG A 121 -7.10 10.55 -6.88
CA ARG A 121 -7.51 9.26 -6.32
C ARG A 121 -8.45 8.52 -7.26
N ILE A 122 -8.32 7.19 -7.33
CA ILE A 122 -9.11 6.33 -8.22
C ILE A 122 -10.62 6.46 -8.02
N GLU A 123 -11.04 6.76 -6.78
CA GLU A 123 -12.44 6.89 -6.38
C GLU A 123 -12.99 8.31 -6.56
N ALA A 124 -12.13 9.29 -6.88
CA ALA A 124 -12.55 10.67 -7.03
C ALA A 124 -13.42 10.83 -8.28
N PRO A 125 -14.47 11.70 -8.26
CA PRO A 125 -15.26 12.00 -9.45
C PRO A 125 -14.41 12.52 -10.62
N GLU A 126 -13.34 13.26 -10.29
CA GLU A 126 -12.33 13.76 -11.24
C GLU A 126 -11.68 12.64 -12.05
N MET A 127 -11.60 11.42 -11.52
CA MET A 127 -11.03 10.27 -12.19
C MET A 127 -11.85 9.85 -13.42
N GLN A 128 -13.18 9.94 -13.33
CA GLN A 128 -14.06 9.62 -14.46
C GLN A 128 -13.85 10.61 -15.60
N ALA A 129 -13.70 11.90 -15.28
CA ALA A 129 -13.43 12.94 -16.27
C ALA A 129 -12.05 12.74 -16.93
N LEU A 130 -11.04 12.32 -16.17
CA LEU A 130 -9.71 12.01 -16.72
C LEU A 130 -9.74 10.78 -17.64
N THR A 131 -10.41 9.69 -17.25
CA THR A 131 -10.56 8.49 -18.09
C THR A 131 -11.31 8.82 -19.39
N ALA A 132 -12.35 9.66 -19.31
CA ALA A 132 -13.10 10.09 -20.49
C ALA A 132 -12.23 10.86 -21.50
N ARG A 133 -11.40 11.80 -21.02
CA ARG A 133 -10.47 12.56 -21.90
C ARG A 133 -9.42 11.66 -22.55
N SER A 134 -8.85 10.73 -21.79
CA SER A 134 -7.86 9.80 -22.33
C SER A 134 -8.45 8.88 -23.40
N ARG A 135 -9.73 8.51 -23.25
CA ARG A 135 -10.47 7.75 -24.26
C ARG A 135 -10.78 8.58 -25.51
N GLU A 136 -11.26 9.81 -25.36
CA GLU A 136 -11.50 10.73 -26.49
C GLU A 136 -10.24 10.89 -27.35
N ARG A 137 -9.10 11.02 -26.70
CA ARG A 137 -7.80 11.10 -27.35
C ARG A 137 -7.37 9.81 -28.06
N GLN A 138 -7.64 8.64 -27.47
CA GLN A 138 -7.43 7.36 -28.14
C GLN A 138 -8.31 7.24 -29.38
N GLU A 139 -9.57 7.70 -29.31
CA GLU A 139 -10.50 7.74 -30.45
C GLU A 139 -9.99 8.68 -31.56
N HIS A 140 -9.42 9.84 -31.22
CA HIS A 140 -8.76 10.72 -32.19
C HIS A 140 -7.58 10.04 -32.89
N ILE A 141 -6.68 9.40 -32.12
CA ILE A 141 -5.57 8.64 -32.70
C ILE A 141 -6.10 7.54 -33.63
N GLN A 142 -7.12 6.80 -33.19
CA GLN A 142 -7.76 5.76 -34.00
C GLN A 142 -8.32 6.32 -35.31
N SER A 143 -8.94 7.50 -35.30
CA SER A 143 -9.48 8.14 -36.50
C SER A 143 -8.38 8.52 -37.51
N ILE A 144 -7.22 8.99 -37.02
CA ILE A 144 -6.07 9.32 -37.87
C ILE A 144 -5.51 8.04 -38.50
N LEU A 145 -5.38 6.96 -37.72
CA LEU A 145 -4.91 5.66 -38.24
C LEU A 145 -5.85 5.10 -39.32
N HIS A 146 -7.17 5.21 -39.14
CA HIS A 146 -8.14 4.80 -40.17
C HIS A 146 -7.96 5.57 -41.48
N ARG A 147 -7.73 6.89 -41.39
CA ARG A 147 -7.44 7.71 -42.57
C ARG A 147 -6.14 7.28 -43.27
N VAL A 148 -5.08 7.03 -42.50
CA VAL A 148 -3.81 6.50 -43.02
C VAL A 148 -4.01 5.19 -43.77
N PHE A 149 -4.82 4.27 -43.23
CA PHE A 149 -5.06 2.97 -43.86
C PHE A 149 -5.95 3.03 -45.09
N ALA A 150 -6.91 3.97 -45.12
CA ALA A 150 -7.78 4.18 -46.27
C ALA A 150 -7.04 4.85 -47.43
N GLU A 151 -6.16 5.80 -47.16
CA GLU A 151 -5.48 6.61 -48.18
C GLU A 151 -4.15 6.00 -48.65
N LYS A 152 -3.38 5.38 -47.74
CA LYS A 152 -2.05 4.84 -48.07
C LYS A 152 -2.10 3.32 -48.24
N LYS A 153 -1.95 2.85 -49.49
CA LYS A 153 -1.84 1.42 -49.88
C LYS A 153 -0.60 0.68 -49.33
N SER A 154 0.22 1.31 -48.50
CA SER A 154 1.40 0.66 -47.92
C SER A 154 1.01 -0.29 -46.79
N SER A 155 0.71 -1.55 -47.14
CA SER A 155 0.32 -2.59 -46.17
C SER A 155 1.40 -2.88 -45.13
N THR A 156 2.66 -2.56 -45.43
CA THR A 156 3.81 -2.84 -44.56
C THR A 156 3.76 -2.08 -43.24
N LEU A 157 3.14 -0.90 -43.20
CA LEU A 157 3.04 -0.07 -41.99
C LEU A 157 1.73 -0.29 -41.21
N HIS A 158 0.73 -0.96 -41.80
CA HIS A 158 -0.59 -1.13 -41.18
C HIS A 158 -0.50 -1.99 -39.90
N THR A 159 0.17 -3.15 -40.00
CA THR A 159 0.31 -4.08 -38.88
C THR A 159 1.13 -3.48 -37.72
N PRO A 160 2.32 -2.88 -37.93
CA PRO A 160 3.07 -2.24 -36.85
C PRO A 160 2.28 -1.11 -36.16
N LEU A 161 1.57 -0.27 -36.94
CA LEU A 161 0.79 0.84 -36.38
C LEU A 161 -0.39 0.34 -35.54
N MET A 162 -1.12 -0.67 -36.00
CA MET A 162 -2.20 -1.28 -35.22
C MET A 162 -1.67 -2.00 -33.98
N ASN A 163 -0.55 -2.73 -34.09
CA ASN A 163 0.05 -3.40 -32.94
C ASN A 163 0.51 -2.41 -31.87
N GLY A 164 1.16 -1.31 -32.27
CA GLY A 164 1.57 -0.26 -31.34
C GLY A 164 0.37 0.43 -30.68
N PHE A 165 -0.67 0.76 -31.45
CA PHE A 165 -1.90 1.36 -30.91
C PHE A 165 -2.63 0.43 -29.94
N ASN A 166 -2.76 -0.85 -30.29
CA ASN A 166 -3.37 -1.87 -29.43
C ASN A 166 -2.53 -2.12 -28.17
N GLY A 167 -1.21 -2.11 -28.28
CA GLY A 167 -0.30 -2.22 -27.13
C GLY A 167 -0.47 -1.06 -26.15
N MET A 168 -0.52 0.18 -26.66
CA MET A 168 -0.79 1.37 -25.85
C MET A 168 -2.17 1.30 -25.17
N THR A 169 -3.21 0.88 -25.88
CA THR A 169 -4.58 0.80 -25.33
C THR A 169 -4.70 -0.33 -24.29
N MET A 170 -4.10 -1.51 -24.56
CA MET A 170 -4.11 -2.63 -23.62
C MET A 170 -3.34 -2.30 -22.34
N THR A 171 -2.19 -1.62 -22.44
CA THR A 171 -1.40 -1.22 -21.26
C THR A 171 -2.12 -0.13 -20.45
N HIS A 172 -2.83 0.79 -21.10
CA HIS A 172 -3.74 1.73 -20.44
C HIS A 172 -4.82 1.01 -19.62
N ASP A 173 -5.52 0.05 -20.23
CA ASP A 173 -6.56 -0.73 -19.56
C ASP A 173 -5.99 -1.54 -18.40
N LYS A 174 -4.85 -2.20 -18.59
CA LYS A 174 -4.15 -2.90 -17.50
C LYS A 174 -3.83 -1.97 -16.33
N ALA A 175 -3.34 -0.76 -16.61
CA ALA A 175 -3.04 0.20 -15.57
C ALA A 175 -4.31 0.69 -14.85
N LEU A 176 -5.42 0.91 -15.56
CA LEU A 176 -6.70 1.31 -14.97
C LEU A 176 -7.32 0.21 -14.09
N TYR A 177 -7.49 -0.98 -14.65
CA TYR A 177 -8.17 -2.10 -13.98
C TYR A 177 -7.26 -2.78 -12.96
N GLY A 178 -5.96 -2.89 -13.23
CA GLY A 178 -4.97 -3.41 -12.29
C GLY A 178 -4.80 -2.51 -11.06
N SER A 179 -4.95 -1.19 -11.22
CA SER A 179 -4.93 -0.24 -10.10
C SER A 179 -6.21 -0.29 -9.24
N ARG A 180 -7.32 -0.78 -9.79
CA ARG A 180 -8.59 -1.01 -9.06
C ARG A 180 -8.58 -2.27 -8.19
N ASN A 181 -7.53 -3.08 -8.21
CA ASN A 181 -7.43 -4.26 -7.36
C ASN A 181 -7.18 -3.86 -5.89
N GLN A 182 -8.26 -3.50 -5.21
CA GLN A 182 -8.26 -3.04 -3.82
C GLN A 182 -7.64 -4.11 -2.91
N ILE A 183 -6.93 -3.66 -1.87
CA ILE A 183 -6.52 -4.53 -0.77
C ILE A 183 -7.80 -5.13 -0.19
N SER A 184 -7.85 -6.46 -0.01
CA SER A 184 -8.99 -7.08 0.64
C SER A 184 -9.14 -6.44 2.02
N ASP A 185 -10.25 -5.73 2.25
CA ASP A 185 -10.56 -5.03 3.49
C ASP A 185 -10.36 -5.93 4.73
N THR A 186 -10.53 -7.23 4.54
CA THR A 186 -10.25 -8.30 5.50
C THR A 186 -8.86 -8.19 6.13
N ILE A 187 -7.81 -7.91 5.35
CA ILE A 187 -6.43 -7.84 5.86
C ILE A 187 -6.27 -6.65 6.82
N ILE A 188 -6.86 -5.50 6.48
CA ILE A 188 -6.79 -4.28 7.30
C ILE A 188 -7.52 -4.49 8.62
N VAL A 189 -8.73 -5.05 8.59
CA VAL A 189 -9.52 -5.34 9.80
C VAL A 189 -8.80 -6.37 10.68
N LEU A 190 -8.23 -7.42 10.09
CA LEU A 190 -7.45 -8.42 10.81
C LEU A 190 -6.26 -7.77 11.53
N LEU A 191 -5.52 -6.91 10.83
CA LEU A 191 -4.32 -6.26 11.34
C LEU A 191 -4.63 -5.27 12.47
N ILE A 192 -5.71 -4.49 12.33
CA ILE A 192 -6.19 -3.60 13.39
C ILE A 192 -6.59 -4.43 14.62
N THR A 193 -7.39 -5.48 14.43
CA THR A 193 -7.90 -6.31 15.53
C THR A 193 -6.77 -7.03 16.27
N PHE A 194 -5.85 -7.68 15.55
CA PHE A 194 -4.70 -8.37 16.16
C PHE A 194 -3.72 -7.39 16.82
N GLY A 195 -3.50 -6.21 16.24
CA GLY A 195 -2.67 -5.18 16.85
C GLY A 195 -3.24 -4.68 18.18
N LEU A 196 -4.55 -4.42 18.25
CA LEU A 196 -5.21 -4.01 19.49
C LEU A 196 -5.18 -5.10 20.55
N ILE A 197 -5.44 -6.36 20.18
CA ILE A 197 -5.35 -7.50 21.10
C ILE A 197 -3.93 -7.66 21.63
N SER A 198 -2.92 -7.56 20.76
CA SER A 198 -1.51 -7.65 21.13
C SER A 198 -1.12 -6.53 22.10
N ALA A 199 -1.46 -5.27 21.79
CA ALA A 199 -1.20 -4.12 22.66
C ALA A 199 -1.89 -4.25 24.03
N PHE A 200 -3.15 -4.69 24.05
CA PHE A 200 -3.89 -4.94 25.29
C PHE A 200 -3.26 -6.05 26.12
N MET A 201 -2.87 -7.17 25.48
CA MET A 201 -2.17 -8.29 26.12
C MET A 201 -0.85 -7.83 26.74
N THR A 202 -0.03 -7.08 26.01
CA THR A 202 1.22 -6.51 26.52
C THR A 202 0.97 -5.58 27.70
N GLY A 203 -0.05 -4.71 27.66
CA GLY A 203 -0.40 -3.85 28.78
C GLY A 203 -0.84 -4.63 30.04
N ARG A 204 -1.58 -5.73 29.84
CA ARG A 204 -2.07 -6.57 30.94
C ARG A 204 -0.98 -7.43 31.57
N PHE A 205 -0.02 -7.96 30.78
CA PHE A 205 0.96 -8.96 31.23
C PHE A 205 2.41 -8.45 31.29
N GLY A 206 2.76 -7.36 30.61
CA GLY A 206 4.15 -6.95 30.35
C GLY A 206 4.86 -6.18 31.47
N GLY A 207 4.17 -5.73 32.51
CA GLY A 207 4.81 -4.93 33.57
C GLY A 207 5.34 -5.75 34.75
N SER A 208 5.87 -6.96 34.55
CA SER A 208 6.39 -7.80 35.66
C SER A 208 7.82 -8.31 35.48
N SER A 209 8.55 -7.92 34.44
CA SER A 209 9.85 -8.55 34.13
C SER A 209 11.11 -7.80 34.60
N ASP A 210 11.09 -6.48 34.84
CA ASP A 210 12.36 -5.73 34.98
C ASP A 210 12.60 -5.02 36.33
N GLU A 211 11.55 -4.68 37.09
CA GLU A 211 11.75 -3.92 38.34
C GLU A 211 12.13 -4.79 39.54
N SER A 212 11.80 -6.09 39.53
CA SER A 212 12.09 -7.01 40.64
C SER A 212 13.48 -7.67 40.57
N SER A 213 14.12 -7.69 39.40
CA SER A 213 15.46 -8.30 39.21
C SER A 213 16.59 -7.36 39.66
N LEU A 214 16.44 -6.05 39.41
CA LEU A 214 17.39 -5.02 39.83
C LEU A 214 17.34 -4.79 41.35
N THR A 215 16.14 -4.76 41.94
CA THR A 215 15.98 -4.59 43.39
C THR A 215 16.43 -5.83 44.18
N SER A 216 16.17 -7.04 43.68
CA SER A 216 16.60 -8.27 44.37
C SER A 216 18.11 -8.53 44.29
N SER A 217 18.78 -8.10 43.22
CA SER A 217 20.25 -8.22 43.10
C SER A 217 21.00 -7.23 44.00
N ILE A 218 20.46 -6.02 44.19
CA ILE A 218 21.03 -5.02 45.13
C ILE A 218 20.86 -5.48 46.58
N VAL A 219 19.68 -6.00 46.95
CA VAL A 219 19.39 -6.50 48.31
C VAL A 219 20.19 -7.77 48.65
N ARG A 220 20.37 -8.70 47.70
CA ARG A 220 21.21 -9.90 47.94
C ARG A 220 22.68 -9.55 48.11
N ARG A 221 23.19 -8.54 47.40
CA ARG A 221 24.58 -8.11 47.54
C ARG A 221 24.82 -7.49 48.92
N GLN A 222 23.90 -6.68 49.43
CA GLN A 222 24.03 -6.08 50.77
C GLN A 222 24.02 -7.10 51.91
N ARG A 223 23.24 -8.19 51.76
CA ARG A 223 23.14 -9.26 52.77
C ARG A 223 24.36 -10.21 52.81
N GLN A 224 25.23 -10.18 51.80
CA GLN A 224 26.50 -10.91 51.84
C GLN A 224 27.58 -10.17 52.62
N TRP A 225 27.61 -8.83 52.62
CA TRP A 225 28.61 -8.04 53.36
C TRP A 225 28.49 -8.18 54.88
N HIS A 226 27.27 -8.17 55.42
CA HIS A 226 27.06 -8.39 56.86
C HIS A 226 27.39 -9.80 57.35
N ARG A 227 27.56 -10.79 56.45
CA ARG A 227 27.94 -12.14 56.85
C ARG A 227 29.46 -12.31 56.99
N PHE A 228 30.25 -11.40 56.43
CA PHE A 228 31.71 -11.39 56.57
C PHE A 228 32.19 -10.66 57.84
N GLU A 229 31.40 -9.73 58.38
CA GLU A 229 31.73 -9.02 59.63
C GLU A 229 31.53 -9.85 60.92
N VAL A 230 30.90 -11.03 60.82
CA VAL A 230 30.63 -11.91 61.99
C VAL A 230 31.63 -13.07 62.09
N VAL A 231 32.62 -13.15 61.18
CA VAL A 231 33.59 -14.26 61.10
C VAL A 231 35.05 -13.79 61.24
N ILE A 232 35.27 -12.54 61.64
CA ILE A 232 36.59 -12.00 62.05
C ILE A 232 36.45 -11.51 63.49
#